data_AF-A0AAU6EFW0-F1
#
_entry.id   AF-A0AAU6EFW0-F1
#
_cell.length_a   1.000
_cell.length_b   1.000
_cell.length_c   1.000
_cell.angle_alpha   90.00
_cell.angle_beta   90.00
_cell.angle_gamma   90.00
#
_symmetry.space_group_name_H-M   'P 1'
#
loop_
_entity.id
_entity.type
_entity.pdbx_description
1 polymer ?
#
loop_
_entity_poly.entity_id
_entity_poly.type
_entity_poly.pdbx_seq_one_letter_code
_entity_poly.pdbx_strand_id
1 'polypeptide(L)'
;MFESEPVGFSLAGGFVTVVATAATASLLLAPAEVAGRVLIMAIAVCAYAACGVRAGVALVTAVMAWFFGTGFLVNGAGELSFGRPDLLRLGLFVVVALGANAGTAVCRAVAARRRLRVPLPSEDPSRLVLARN
;
A
#
# COMPACT_ATOMS: atom_id res chain seq x y z
N MET A 1 -10.99 15.13 -20.22
CA MET A 1 -9.99 14.17 -20.71
C MET A 1 -9.13 13.82 -19.52
N PHE A 2 -9.45 12.73 -18.82
CA PHE A 2 -8.66 12.30 -17.67
C PHE A 2 -7.39 11.68 -18.25
N GLU A 3 -6.25 12.38 -18.13
CA GLU A 3 -4.96 11.72 -18.20
C GLU A 3 -4.96 10.63 -17.13
N SER A 4 -5.28 9.41 -17.56
CA SER A 4 -4.98 8.22 -16.81
C SER A 4 -3.49 8.29 -16.54
N GLU A 5 -3.08 8.52 -15.29
CA GLU A 5 -1.73 8.13 -14.90
C GLU A 5 -1.50 6.74 -15.50
N PRO A 6 -0.46 6.56 -16.34
CA PRO A 6 -0.27 5.30 -17.02
C PRO A 6 -0.13 4.26 -15.93
N VAL A 7 -1.08 3.33 -15.86
CA VAL A 7 -1.13 2.26 -14.85
C VAL A 7 0.20 1.50 -14.79
N GLY A 8 0.94 1.51 -15.91
CA GLY A 8 2.31 1.02 -16.03
C GLY A 8 3.32 1.66 -15.07
N PHE A 9 3.24 2.97 -14.78
CA PHE A 9 4.17 3.62 -13.86
C PHE A 9 3.97 3.16 -12.42
N SER A 10 2.72 3.06 -11.96
CA SER A 10 2.42 2.48 -10.65
C SER A 10 2.82 1.00 -10.62
N LEU A 11 2.51 0.21 -11.65
CA LEU A 11 2.94 -1.18 -11.71
C LEU A 11 4.47 -1.34 -11.63
N ALA A 12 5.22 -0.51 -12.35
CA ALA A 12 6.68 -0.50 -12.30
C ALA A 12 7.18 -0.16 -10.89
N GLY A 13 6.59 0.84 -10.23
CA GLY A 13 6.92 1.17 -8.84
C GLY A 13 6.64 0.02 -7.88
N GLY A 14 5.50 -0.66 -8.02
CA GLY A 14 5.16 -1.83 -7.22
C GLY A 14 6.14 -2.98 -7.43
N PHE A 15 6.50 -3.25 -8.68
CA PHE A 15 7.50 -4.27 -9.03
C PHE A 15 8.88 -3.97 -8.42
N VAL A 16 9.39 -2.74 -8.60
CA VAL A 16 10.68 -2.32 -8.03
C VAL A 16 10.66 -2.44 -6.51
N THR A 17 9.56 -2.05 -5.86
CA THR A 17 9.40 -2.17 -4.41
C THR A 17 9.53 -3.62 -3.97
N VAL A 18 8.84 -4.55 -4.65
CA VAL A 18 8.90 -5.98 -4.34
C VAL A 18 10.32 -6.52 -4.55
N VAL A 19 10.95 -6.24 -5.68
CA VAL A 19 12.31 -6.75 -5.98
C VAL A 19 13.33 -6.23 -4.98
N ALA A 20 13.33 -4.92 -4.70
CA ALA A 20 14.24 -4.32 -3.74
C ALA A 20 14.05 -4.91 -2.33
N THR A 21 12.79 -5.12 -1.93
CA THR A 21 12.45 -5.73 -0.65
C THR A 21 12.90 -7.20 -0.60
N ALA A 22 12.77 -7.94 -1.70
CA ALA A 22 13.22 -9.33 -1.80
C ALA A 22 14.73 -9.44 -1.63
N ALA A 23 15.48 -8.59 -2.35
CA ALA A 23 16.92 -8.51 -2.25
C ALA A 23 17.35 -8.14 -0.83
N THR A 24 16.73 -7.13 -0.24
CA THR A 24 17.02 -6.67 1.13
C THR A 24 16.73 -7.76 2.15
N ALA A 25 15.58 -8.43 2.08
CA ALA A 25 15.24 -9.53 2.97
C ALA A 25 16.19 -10.72 2.82
N SER A 26 16.66 -11.01 1.60
CA SER A 26 17.65 -12.06 1.36
C SER A 26 19.03 -11.73 1.91
N LEU A 27 19.42 -10.45 1.92
CA LEU A 27 20.71 -9.99 2.45
C LEU A 27 20.72 -9.89 3.97
N LEU A 28 19.60 -9.50 4.58
CA LEU A 28 19.52 -9.21 6.01
C LEU A 28 19.15 -10.41 6.87
N LEU A 29 18.38 -11.37 6.34
CA LEU A 29 17.83 -12.49 7.12
C LEU A 29 18.42 -13.81 6.69
N ALA A 30 18.68 -14.69 7.65
CA ALA A 30 19.13 -16.05 7.36
C ALA A 30 18.03 -16.82 6.57
N PRO A 31 18.40 -17.82 5.73
CA PRO A 31 17.44 -18.63 5.00
C PRO A 31 16.40 -19.34 5.89
N ALA A 32 16.76 -19.65 7.14
CA ALA A 32 15.87 -20.27 8.12
C ALA A 32 14.80 -19.32 8.67
N GLU A 33 14.97 -18.00 8.57
CA GLU A 33 14.06 -16.99 9.14
C GLU A 33 12.95 -16.59 8.16
N VAL A 34 12.16 -17.59 7.77
CA VAL A 34 11.07 -17.41 6.81
C VAL A 34 10.01 -16.41 7.30
N ALA A 35 9.71 -16.40 8.59
CA ALA A 35 8.73 -15.49 9.17
C ALA A 35 9.15 -14.01 9.03
N GLY A 36 10.43 -13.70 9.27
CA GLY A 36 10.96 -12.34 9.13
C GLY A 36 10.93 -11.86 7.68
N ARG A 37 11.27 -12.75 6.74
CA ARG A 37 11.25 -12.46 5.29
C ARG A 37 9.84 -12.14 4.79
N VAL A 38 8.85 -12.92 5.23
CA VAL A 38 7.43 -12.71 4.90
C VAL A 38 6.92 -11.41 5.52
N LEU A 39 7.32 -11.11 6.76
CA LEU A 39 6.90 -9.89 7.46
C LEU A 39 7.40 -8.63 6.75
N ILE A 40 8.68 -8.58 6.37
CA ILE A 40 9.26 -7.44 5.65
C ILE A 40 8.54 -7.22 4.31
N MET A 41 8.25 -8.30 3.57
CA MET A 41 7.45 -8.22 2.35
C MET A 41 6.04 -7.68 2.58
N ALA A 42 5.38 -8.13 3.65
CA ALA A 42 4.02 -7.70 3.96
C ALA A 42 3.99 -6.21 4.30
N ILE A 43 4.99 -5.72 5.05
CA ILE A 43 5.17 -4.31 5.36
C ILE A 43 5.38 -3.49 4.10
N ALA A 44 6.24 -3.94 3.18
CA ALA A 44 6.48 -3.22 1.92
C ALA A 44 5.24 -3.13 1.03
N VAL A 45 4.49 -4.23 0.88
CA VAL A 45 3.22 -4.25 0.14
C VAL A 45 2.18 -3.33 0.80
N CYS A 46 2.11 -3.35 2.14
CA CYS A 46 1.23 -2.46 2.92
C CYS A 46 1.57 -0.99 2.68
N ALA A 47 2.85 -0.63 2.81
CA ALA A 47 3.33 0.73 2.62
C ALA A 47 3.04 1.21 1.19
N TYR A 48 3.31 0.37 0.19
CA TYR A 48 3.04 0.69 -1.20
C TYR A 48 1.54 0.88 -1.48
N ALA A 49 0.69 -0.01 -0.95
CA ALA A 49 -0.77 0.12 -1.05
C ALA A 49 -1.29 1.39 -0.35
N ALA A 50 -0.67 1.78 0.77
CA ALA A 50 -1.04 2.96 1.54
C ALA A 50 -0.73 4.29 0.81
N CYS A 51 0.15 4.29 -0.20
CA CYS A 51 0.43 5.47 -1.04
C CYS A 51 -0.77 5.93 -1.90
N GLY A 52 -1.90 5.22 -1.84
CA GLY A 52 -3.13 5.60 -2.55
C GLY A 52 -3.17 5.11 -3.99
N VAL A 53 -2.43 4.04 -4.29
CA VAL A 53 -2.46 3.35 -5.58
C VAL A 53 -3.78 2.60 -5.77
N ARG A 54 -4.21 2.44 -7.03
CA ARG A 54 -5.44 1.71 -7.38
C ARG A 54 -5.42 0.30 -6.78
N ALA A 55 -6.57 -0.15 -6.24
CA ALA A 55 -6.69 -1.46 -5.60
C ALA A 55 -6.20 -2.62 -6.50
N GLY A 56 -6.48 -2.55 -7.82
CA GLY A 56 -5.97 -3.53 -8.77
C GLY A 56 -4.44 -3.58 -8.86
N VAL A 57 -3.76 -2.43 -8.80
CA VAL A 57 -2.30 -2.37 -8.80
C VAL A 57 -1.75 -2.93 -7.48
N ALA A 58 -2.36 -2.59 -6.34
CA ALA A 58 -1.97 -3.14 -5.05
C ALA A 58 -2.11 -4.68 -4.98
N LEU A 59 -3.19 -5.23 -5.56
CA LEU A 59 -3.38 -6.68 -5.67
C LEU A 59 -2.33 -7.34 -6.55
N VAL A 60 -2.02 -6.77 -7.72
CA VAL A 60 -0.96 -7.29 -8.59
C VAL A 60 0.39 -7.26 -7.87
N THR A 61 0.71 -6.16 -7.17
CA THR A 61 1.93 -6.07 -6.36
C THR A 61 1.97 -7.13 -5.26
N ALA A 62 0.84 -7.41 -4.59
CA ALA A 62 0.74 -8.45 -3.58
C ALA A 62 0.98 -9.86 -4.16
N VAL A 63 0.44 -10.14 -5.35
CA VAL A 63 0.68 -11.39 -6.08
C VAL A 63 2.15 -11.51 -6.46
N MET A 64 2.77 -10.44 -6.98
CA MET A 64 4.21 -10.44 -7.28
C MET A 64 5.05 -10.68 -6.03
N ALA A 65 4.73 -10.02 -4.91
CA ALA A 65 5.40 -10.24 -3.62
C ALA A 65 5.28 -11.70 -3.16
N TRP A 66 4.13 -12.33 -3.39
CA TRP A 66 3.95 -13.75 -3.11
C TRP A 66 4.85 -14.64 -3.97
N PHE A 67 4.89 -14.42 -5.29
CA PHE A 67 5.78 -15.17 -6.20
C PHE A 67 7.26 -15.08 -5.78
N PHE A 68 7.74 -13.87 -5.45
CA PHE A 68 9.12 -13.68 -4.97
C PHE A 68 9.34 -14.27 -3.58
N GLY A 69 8.36 -14.14 -2.68
CA GLY A 69 8.42 -14.70 -1.34
C GLY A 69 8.51 -16.23 -1.34
N THR A 70 7.62 -16.92 -2.05
CA THR A 70 7.57 -18.39 -2.08
C THR A 70 8.65 -18.98 -2.97
N GLY A 71 8.81 -18.47 -4.20
CA GLY A 71 9.75 -19.01 -5.17
C GLY A 71 11.21 -18.71 -4.83
N PHE A 72 11.52 -17.48 -4.40
CA PHE A 72 12.91 -17.04 -4.21
C PHE A 72 13.37 -17.13 -2.75
N LEU A 73 12.54 -16.68 -1.81
CA LEU A 73 12.95 -16.55 -0.41
C LEU A 73 12.70 -17.80 0.45
N VAL A 74 11.73 -18.64 0.10
CA VAL A 74 11.35 -19.83 0.88
C VAL A 74 11.95 -21.10 0.30
N ASN A 75 11.76 -21.35 -1.00
CA ASN A 75 12.22 -22.59 -1.62
C ASN A 75 13.62 -22.49 -2.25
N GLY A 76 14.17 -21.27 -2.40
CA GLY A 76 15.54 -21.02 -2.86
C GLY A 76 15.87 -21.42 -4.31
N ALA A 77 15.00 -22.23 -4.95
CA ALA A 77 15.19 -22.80 -6.29
C ALA A 77 14.19 -22.30 -7.34
N GLY A 78 13.27 -21.38 -6.99
CA GLY A 78 12.20 -20.94 -7.90
C GLY A 78 11.01 -21.91 -7.97
N GLU A 79 10.95 -22.92 -7.11
CA GLU A 79 9.82 -23.85 -7.06
C GLU A 79 8.64 -23.20 -6.34
N LEU A 80 7.51 -23.04 -7.06
CA LEU A 80 6.24 -22.67 -6.44
C LEU A 80 5.63 -23.90 -5.76
N SER A 81 5.74 -23.96 -4.44
CA SER A 81 4.95 -24.89 -3.64
C SER A 81 3.57 -24.30 -3.39
N PHE A 82 2.53 -25.06 -3.73
CA PHE A 82 1.14 -24.70 -3.45
C PHE A 82 0.67 -25.33 -2.13
N GLY A 83 1.57 -25.42 -1.14
CA GLY A 83 1.23 -25.92 0.19
C GLY A 83 0.21 -25.02 0.90
N ARG A 84 -0.55 -25.60 1.83
CA ARG A 84 -1.42 -24.84 2.76
C ARG A 84 -0.74 -23.61 3.41
N PRO A 85 0.51 -23.68 3.90
CA PRO A 85 1.17 -22.49 4.46
C PRO A 85 1.45 -21.40 3.41
N ASP A 86 1.65 -21.75 2.15
CA ASP A 86 1.90 -20.78 1.08
C ASP A 86 0.63 -20.07 0.62
N LEU A 87 -0.51 -20.77 0.64
CA LEU A 87 -1.83 -20.19 0.43
C LEU A 87 -2.22 -19.23 1.56
N LEU A 88 -1.85 -19.53 2.82
CA LEU A 88 -2.04 -18.60 3.94
C LEU A 88 -1.23 -17.31 3.77
N ARG A 89 -0.01 -17.40 3.24
CA ARG A 89 0.83 -16.23 2.92
C ARG A 89 0.22 -15.38 1.80
N LEU A 90 -0.33 -16.01 0.77
CA LEU A 90 -1.08 -15.30 -0.28
C LEU A 90 -2.28 -14.55 0.31
N GLY A 91 -3.07 -15.23 1.14
CA GLY A 91 -4.20 -14.62 1.85
C GLY A 91 -3.76 -13.42 2.68
N LEU A 92 -2.64 -13.54 3.41
CA LEU A 92 -2.08 -12.44 4.19
C LEU A 92 -1.72 -11.24 3.31
N PHE A 93 -1.01 -11.43 2.20
CA PHE A 93 -0.63 -10.33 1.31
C PHE A 93 -1.84 -9.64 0.68
N VAL A 94 -2.87 -10.41 0.30
CA VAL A 94 -4.13 -9.87 -0.24
C VAL A 94 -4.88 -9.06 0.82
N VAL A 95 -5.02 -9.59 2.05
CA VAL A 95 -5.70 -8.91 3.16
C VAL A 95 -4.97 -7.62 3.52
N VAL A 96 -3.64 -7.64 3.59
CA VAL A 96 -2.83 -6.46 3.90
C VAL A 96 -2.95 -5.41 2.80
N ALA A 97 -2.86 -5.79 1.52
CA ALA A 97 -2.99 -4.87 0.40
C ALA A 97 -4.38 -4.20 0.35
N LEU A 98 -5.45 -4.97 0.54
CA LEU A 98 -6.82 -4.46 0.56
C LEU A 98 -7.11 -3.64 1.81
N GLY A 99 -6.64 -4.10 2.98
CA GLY A 99 -6.80 -3.41 4.25
C GLY A 99 -6.11 -2.05 4.28
N ALA A 100 -4.89 -1.95 3.75
CA ALA A 100 -4.18 -0.67 3.62
C ALA A 100 -4.91 0.30 2.69
N ASN A 101 -5.42 -0.19 1.56
CA ASN A 101 -6.18 0.63 0.61
C ASN A 101 -7.48 1.17 1.25
N ALA A 102 -8.25 0.29 1.90
CA ALA A 102 -9.47 0.66 2.60
C ALA A 102 -9.21 1.62 3.76
N GLY A 103 -8.18 1.37 4.56
CA GLY A 103 -7.76 2.22 5.67
C GLY A 103 -7.39 3.64 5.21
N THR A 104 -6.56 3.76 4.17
CA THR A 104 -6.18 5.07 3.62
C THR A 104 -7.39 5.81 3.03
N ALA A 105 -8.31 5.11 2.37
CA ALA A 105 -9.54 5.73 1.85
C ALA A 105 -10.41 6.29 2.99
N VAL A 106 -10.59 5.54 4.08
CA VAL A 106 -11.33 5.99 5.27
C VAL A 106 -10.64 7.18 5.92
N CYS A 107 -9.32 7.12 6.14
CA CYS A 107 -8.55 8.23 6.72
C CYS A 107 -8.67 9.51 5.88
N ARG A 108 -8.59 9.41 4.55
CA ARG A 108 -8.79 10.54 3.63
C ARG A 108 -10.21 11.10 3.72
N ALA A 109 -11.22 10.23 3.77
CA ALA A 109 -12.61 10.67 3.92
C ALA A 109 -12.85 11.38 5.26
N VAL A 110 -12.28 10.88 6.37
CA VAL A 110 -12.37 11.51 7.69
C VAL A 110 -11.65 12.86 7.71
N ALA A 111 -10.44 12.93 7.15
CA ALA A 111 -9.68 14.18 7.06
C ALA A 111 -10.40 15.23 6.20
N ALA A 112 -11.00 14.83 5.07
CA ALA A 112 -11.82 15.72 4.24
C ALA A 112 -13.05 16.24 5.00
N ARG A 113 -13.74 15.37 5.73
CA ARG A 113 -14.88 15.78 6.59
C ARG A 113 -14.46 16.76 7.69
N ARG A 114 -13.25 16.63 8.26
CA ARG A 114 -12.71 17.59 9.24
C ARG A 114 -12.44 18.96 8.62
N ARG A 115 -11.90 19.01 7.40
CA ARG A 115 -11.65 20.27 6.68
C ARG A 115 -12.94 21.03 6.37
N LEU A 116 -14.02 20.31 6.06
CA LEU A 116 -15.34 20.91 5.83
C LEU A 116 -16.05 21.39 7.10
N ARG A 117 -15.56 20.98 8.29
CA ARG A 117 -16.08 21.44 9.58
C ARG A 117 -15.37 22.68 10.13
N VAL A 118 -14.42 23.27 9.39
CA VAL A 118 -13.85 24.55 9.78
C VAL A 118 -14.98 25.59 9.77
N PRO A 119 -15.36 26.16 10.92
CA PRO A 119 -16.38 27.20 10.95
C PRO A 119 -15.86 28.39 10.14
N LEU A 120 -16.68 28.90 9.22
CA LEU A 120 -16.39 30.17 8.57
C LEU A 120 -16.18 31.23 9.67
N PRO A 121 -15.14 32.08 9.58
CA PRO A 121 -15.08 33.27 10.43
C PRO A 121 -16.42 33.96 10.30
N SER A 122 -17.16 34.10 11.40
CA SER A 122 -18.40 34.85 11.41
C SER A 122 -18.13 36.17 10.71
N GLU A 123 -18.81 36.45 9.60
CA GLU A 123 -18.87 37.79 9.04
C GLU A 123 -19.34 38.68 10.18
N ASP A 124 -18.38 39.37 10.79
CA ASP A 124 -18.65 40.29 11.87
C ASP A 124 -19.44 41.44 11.23
N PRO A 125 -20.75 41.60 11.53
CA PRO A 125 -21.58 42.62 10.90
C PRO A 125 -21.03 44.03 11.15
N SER A 126 -20.16 44.19 12.15
CA SER A 126 -19.37 45.38 12.46
C SER A 126 -18.50 45.86 11.31
N ARG A 127 -18.01 44.98 10.43
CA ARG A 127 -17.16 45.36 9.27
C ARG A 127 -17.96 45.95 8.11
N LEU A 128 -19.24 45.62 7.99
CA LEU A 128 -20.12 46.23 6.97
C LEU A 128 -20.57 47.65 7.34
N VAL A 129 -20.57 47.98 8.64
CA VAL A 129 -20.92 49.32 9.12
C VAL A 129 -19.75 50.32 8.93
N LEU A 130 -18.51 49.87 9.06
CA LEU A 130 -17.31 50.71 8.90
C LEU A 130 -16.97 51.06 7.44
N ALA A 131 -17.48 50.32 6.46
CA ALA A 131 -17.24 50.60 5.03
C ALA A 131 -18.23 51.60 4.42
N ARG A 132 -19.16 52.15 5.23
CA ARG A 132 -20.25 53.02 4.77
C ARG A 132 -20.19 54.46 5.29
N ASN A 133 -19.14 54.82 6.05
CA ASN A 133 -18.83 56.19 6.48
C ASN A 133 -17.47 56.61 5.94
#